data_AF-A0AAW2P6M2-F1
#
_entry.id   AF-A0AAW2P6M2-F1
#
_cell.length_a   1.000
_cell.length_b   1.000
_cell.length_c   1.000
_cell.angle_alpha   90.00
_cell.angle_beta   90.00
_cell.angle_gamma   90.00
#
_symmetry.space_group_name_H-M   'P 1'
#
loop_
_entity.id
_entity.type
_entity.pdbx_description
1 polymer ?
#
loop_
_entity_poly.entity_id
_entity_poly.type
_entity_poly.pdbx_seq_one_letter_code
_entity_poly.pdbx_strand_id
1 'polypeptide(L)'
;MRNVALSISTIHAILELSPNSSCTKYTIKLNNNQTWLLYASSPISLSHDINTITSSVFSGVVRIAALPDAGPKFEAVLDRFSSCYPVSGDAVFTKPFSLEYIWDKRGWGDLLMLAHPLHLKLLSDSDCSVSVLEDFKYNSIDGELVGVVGDSWVLKSDPVSVTWHSIRGIEEDSYSEIIKALIKDVEALDASAISTSSSYFYAKLIARAARLALIAEEVGYLDVIPAIRKFLKDTIQPWLEGTFGANGFLYDGKWGGIVTKQGAMDSGADFGFGVYNDHHYHLGYFVYGIAVLAKIDAAWGRKYRPQAYALMADYMNLSRRANSNYARLRNFDFWKLHSWAGGLTEFADGRNQESTSEAVNAYYSAALMGLAYGDSHLVSIGSTISAFEIQAAKTWWHVKEEDNLYPEEFTRENRVVGVLWASKRDSGLWFAPADWRECRLGIQLLPILPISETLFSDVHFVRQLVRWTLQALAREGVGEGWKGFLYALQGIYDKEEALVNIRNLNGYDDGNSLTNLLWWIHSRDDREERCDGGSTFCWYRHYSH
;
A
#
# COMPACT_ATOMS: atom_id res chain seq x y z
N MET A 1 -20.67 26.19 -25.15
CA MET A 1 -20.29 26.77 -23.84
C MET A 1 -21.40 27.71 -23.40
N ARG A 2 -21.70 27.80 -22.10
CA ARG A 2 -22.71 28.73 -21.57
C ARG A 2 -22.02 30.03 -21.18
N ASN A 3 -22.70 31.14 -21.42
CA ASN A 3 -22.31 32.48 -20.96
C ASN A 3 -22.61 32.60 -19.47
N VAL A 4 -21.57 32.69 -18.63
CA VAL A 4 -21.71 32.71 -17.17
C VAL A 4 -20.79 33.77 -16.57
N ALA A 5 -21.25 34.46 -15.53
CA ALA A 5 -20.38 35.31 -14.71
C ALA A 5 -19.60 34.43 -13.72
N LEU A 6 -18.28 34.55 -13.72
CA LEU A 6 -17.40 33.84 -12.79
C LEU A 6 -17.23 34.63 -11.48
N SER A 7 -17.12 33.89 -10.38
CA SER A 7 -16.72 34.40 -9.06
C SER A 7 -15.66 33.47 -8.48
N ILE A 8 -14.54 34.02 -8.03
CA ILE A 8 -13.43 33.30 -7.40
C ILE A 8 -13.19 33.93 -6.03
N SER A 9 -13.38 33.18 -4.95
CA SER A 9 -13.21 33.66 -3.59
C SER A 9 -12.00 33.01 -2.91
N THR A 10 -11.38 33.74 -1.99
CA THR A 10 -10.28 33.26 -1.15
C THR A 10 -10.50 33.72 0.30
N ILE A 11 -9.89 33.01 1.26
CA ILE A 11 -9.86 33.44 2.67
C ILE A 11 -8.77 34.50 2.94
N HIS A 12 -7.92 34.76 1.95
CA HIS A 12 -6.82 35.72 2.01
C HIS A 12 -7.18 37.02 1.28
N ALA A 13 -6.60 38.14 1.71
CA ALA A 13 -6.83 39.40 1.02
C ALA A 13 -6.08 39.43 -0.32
N ILE A 14 -6.75 39.90 -1.36
CA ILE A 14 -6.19 40.10 -2.71
C ILE A 14 -5.52 41.47 -2.74
N LEU A 15 -4.20 41.45 -2.82
CA LEU A 15 -3.37 42.67 -2.81
C LEU A 15 -3.20 43.25 -4.20
N GLU A 16 -3.15 42.40 -5.23
CA GLU A 16 -2.91 42.80 -6.61
C GLU A 16 -3.65 41.86 -7.56
N LEU A 17 -4.28 42.44 -8.59
CA LEU A 17 -4.85 41.74 -9.75
C LEU A 17 -4.38 42.45 -11.03
N SER A 18 -3.37 41.88 -11.69
CA SER A 18 -2.69 42.53 -12.82
C SER A 18 -2.94 41.77 -14.12
N PRO A 19 -3.64 42.35 -15.12
CA PRO A 19 -3.83 41.73 -16.43
C PRO A 19 -2.59 41.85 -17.31
N ASN A 20 -2.43 40.91 -18.24
CA ASN A 20 -1.61 41.13 -19.43
C ASN A 20 -2.33 42.02 -20.46
N SER A 21 -1.63 42.44 -21.52
CA SER A 21 -2.17 43.36 -22.54
C SER A 21 -3.41 42.84 -23.29
N SER A 22 -3.55 41.51 -23.41
CA SER A 22 -4.70 40.87 -24.07
C SER A 22 -5.84 40.51 -23.12
N CYS A 23 -5.72 40.77 -21.81
CA CYS A 23 -6.65 40.32 -20.77
C CYS A 23 -6.97 38.82 -20.83
N THR A 24 -5.99 38.00 -21.24
CA THR A 24 -6.09 36.53 -21.28
C THR A 24 -5.25 35.88 -20.19
N LYS A 25 -4.43 36.66 -19.49
CA LYS A 25 -3.65 36.24 -18.32
C LYS A 25 -3.80 37.28 -17.23
N TYR A 26 -3.95 36.83 -15.99
CA TYR A 26 -3.95 37.66 -14.80
C TYR A 26 -2.99 37.11 -13.74
N THR A 27 -2.22 37.99 -13.12
CA THR A 27 -1.41 37.70 -11.94
C THR A 27 -2.16 38.16 -10.69
N ILE A 28 -2.37 37.25 -9.75
CA ILE A 28 -3.11 37.47 -8.50
C ILE A 28 -2.12 37.33 -7.34
N LYS A 29 -1.93 38.39 -6.54
CA LYS A 29 -1.10 38.33 -5.32
C LYS A 29 -1.96 38.41 -4.08
N LEU A 30 -1.72 37.49 -3.15
CA LEU A 30 -2.46 37.39 -1.90
C LEU A 30 -1.60 37.87 -0.71
N ASN A 31 -2.25 38.25 0.39
CA ASN A 31 -1.58 38.72 1.61
C ASN A 31 -0.87 37.63 2.42
N ASN A 32 -0.94 36.37 1.98
CA ASN A 32 -0.18 35.24 2.52
C ASN A 32 1.11 34.95 1.72
N ASN A 33 1.55 35.90 0.87
CA ASN A 33 2.69 35.80 -0.04
C ASN A 33 2.53 34.81 -1.21
N GLN A 34 1.36 34.20 -1.41
CA GLN A 34 1.12 33.37 -2.59
C GLN A 34 0.84 34.24 -3.83
N THR A 35 1.39 33.80 -4.96
CA THR A 35 1.08 34.34 -6.29
C THR A 35 0.39 33.27 -7.12
N TRP A 36 -0.70 33.63 -7.78
CA TRP A 36 -1.47 32.73 -8.65
C TRP A 36 -1.59 33.34 -10.05
N LEU A 37 -1.57 32.48 -11.07
CA LEU A 37 -1.74 32.86 -12.46
C LEU A 37 -3.06 32.30 -12.97
N LEU A 38 -3.90 33.19 -13.52
CA LEU A 38 -5.15 32.83 -14.19
C LEU A 38 -4.96 32.98 -15.69
N TYR A 39 -5.30 31.93 -16.44
CA TYR A 39 -5.26 31.88 -17.90
C TYR A 39 -6.67 31.67 -18.47
N ALA A 40 -7.11 32.57 -19.33
CA ALA A 40 -8.40 32.52 -20.01
C ALA A 40 -8.21 32.26 -21.51
N SER A 41 -9.08 31.44 -22.10
CA SER A 41 -9.04 31.10 -23.54
C SER A 41 -9.38 32.27 -24.48
N SER A 42 -9.96 33.35 -23.94
CA SER A 42 -10.32 34.58 -24.64
C SER A 42 -10.27 35.74 -23.65
N PRO A 43 -10.19 37.01 -24.10
CA PRO A 43 -10.17 38.16 -23.21
C PRO A 43 -11.32 38.12 -22.21
N ILE A 44 -11.01 38.31 -20.93
CA ILE A 44 -11.97 38.34 -19.83
C ILE A 44 -11.73 39.61 -19.02
N SER A 45 -12.79 40.35 -18.69
CA SER A 45 -12.67 41.51 -17.79
C SER A 45 -12.92 41.07 -16.37
N LEU A 46 -11.90 41.15 -15.53
CA LEU A 46 -11.94 40.82 -14.11
C LEU A 46 -11.85 42.09 -13.23
N SER A 47 -12.61 42.08 -12.14
CA SER A 47 -12.54 43.05 -11.05
C SER A 47 -12.45 42.33 -9.72
N HIS A 48 -11.90 42.94 -8.68
CA HIS A 48 -11.85 42.34 -7.35
C HIS A 48 -12.26 43.29 -6.24
N ASP A 49 -12.72 42.73 -5.13
CA ASP A 49 -12.79 43.38 -3.83
C ASP A 49 -11.68 42.84 -2.91
N ILE A 50 -11.88 42.85 -1.59
CA ILE A 50 -10.87 42.37 -0.63
C ILE A 50 -10.53 40.89 -0.85
N ASN A 51 -11.50 40.04 -1.17
CA ASN A 51 -11.29 38.58 -1.15
C ASN A 51 -12.01 37.83 -2.28
N THR A 52 -12.66 38.54 -3.19
CA THR A 52 -13.45 37.99 -4.28
C THR A 52 -13.07 38.65 -5.61
N ILE A 53 -12.77 37.84 -6.61
CA ILE A 53 -12.64 38.24 -8.01
C ILE A 53 -13.93 37.91 -8.74
N THR A 54 -14.47 38.88 -9.47
CA THR A 54 -15.67 38.74 -10.30
C THR A 54 -15.36 39.06 -11.75
N SER A 55 -16.17 38.50 -12.65
CA SER A 55 -16.05 38.75 -14.09
C SER A 55 -17.37 39.23 -14.67
N SER A 56 -17.28 39.96 -15.78
CA SER A 56 -18.39 40.06 -16.73
C SER A 56 -18.70 38.69 -17.36
N VAL A 57 -19.81 38.59 -18.11
CA VAL A 57 -20.22 37.34 -18.76
C VAL A 57 -19.09 36.77 -19.62
N PHE A 58 -18.70 35.53 -19.33
CA PHE A 58 -17.62 34.83 -20.01
C PHE A 58 -18.09 33.49 -20.58
N SER A 59 -17.51 33.10 -21.71
CA SER A 59 -17.68 31.77 -22.31
C SER A 59 -16.35 31.31 -22.85
N GLY A 60 -15.73 30.36 -22.16
CA GLY A 60 -14.41 29.86 -22.49
C GLY A 60 -13.88 28.91 -21.42
N VAL A 61 -12.58 28.64 -21.49
CA VAL A 61 -11.83 27.88 -20.49
C VAL A 61 -11.05 28.86 -19.62
N VAL A 62 -11.16 28.70 -18.31
CA VAL A 62 -10.29 29.36 -17.32
C VAL A 62 -9.48 28.29 -16.61
N ARG A 63 -8.18 28.49 -16.46
CA ARG A 63 -7.31 27.67 -15.60
C ARG A 63 -6.55 28.57 -14.65
N ILE A 64 -6.28 28.05 -13.47
CA ILE A 64 -5.62 28.78 -12.40
C ILE A 64 -4.51 27.88 -11.86
N ALA A 65 -3.31 28.42 -11.74
CA ALA A 65 -2.15 27.72 -11.23
C ALA A 65 -1.47 28.55 -10.14
N ALA A 66 -1.08 27.91 -9.03
CA ALA A 66 -0.21 28.55 -8.04
C ALA A 66 1.20 28.65 -8.61
N LEU A 67 1.88 29.75 -8.33
CA LEU A 67 3.29 29.91 -8.67
C LEU A 67 4.15 29.37 -7.51
N PRO A 68 5.13 28.47 -7.75
CA PRO A 68 5.96 27.91 -6.67
C PRO A 68 6.72 28.96 -5.86
N ASP A 69 7.30 29.93 -6.56
CA ASP A 69 7.95 31.12 -5.99
C ASP A 69 7.64 32.33 -6.87
N ALA A 70 7.84 33.56 -6.39
CA ALA A 70 7.57 34.77 -7.18
C ALA A 70 8.59 35.05 -8.31
N GLY A 71 9.42 34.07 -8.67
CA GLY A 71 10.49 34.17 -9.65
C GLY A 71 9.99 34.09 -11.09
N PRO A 72 10.55 34.90 -12.01
CA PRO A 72 10.09 34.97 -13.40
C PRO A 72 10.31 33.65 -14.17
N LYS A 73 11.24 32.80 -13.71
CA LYS A 73 11.52 31.50 -14.33
C LYS A 73 10.33 30.54 -14.28
N PHE A 74 9.59 30.50 -13.18
CA PHE A 74 8.48 29.57 -13.02
C PHE A 74 7.21 30.08 -13.68
N GLU A 75 7.04 31.39 -13.75
CA GLU A 75 5.98 32.01 -14.53
C GLU A 75 6.15 31.67 -16.01
N ALA A 76 7.38 31.72 -16.54
CA ALA A 76 7.65 31.31 -17.91
C ALA A 76 7.34 29.81 -18.18
N VAL A 77 7.57 28.93 -17.20
CA VAL A 77 7.18 27.50 -17.30
C VAL A 77 5.66 27.38 -17.38
N LEU A 78 4.93 27.99 -16.43
CA LEU A 78 3.46 27.94 -16.43
C LEU A 78 2.89 28.58 -17.70
N ASP A 79 3.44 29.69 -18.18
CA ASP A 79 3.04 30.34 -19.42
C ASP A 79 3.20 29.41 -20.62
N ARG A 80 4.34 28.71 -20.72
CA ARG A 80 4.62 27.77 -21.79
C ARG A 80 3.58 26.64 -21.86
N PHE A 81 3.20 26.08 -20.70
CA PHE A 81 2.26 24.95 -20.64
C PHE A 81 0.80 25.38 -20.43
N SER A 82 0.55 26.67 -20.29
CA SER A 82 -0.78 27.27 -20.15
C SER A 82 -1.65 27.14 -21.40
N SER A 83 -1.43 26.23 -22.34
CA SER A 83 -2.38 26.00 -23.45
C SER A 83 -2.84 24.56 -23.55
N CYS A 84 -2.24 23.66 -22.76
CA CYS A 84 -2.60 22.25 -22.70
C CYS A 84 -3.11 21.90 -21.29
N TYR A 85 -4.06 20.96 -21.19
CA TYR A 85 -4.55 20.45 -19.91
C TYR A 85 -5.18 19.06 -20.07
N PRO A 86 -5.11 18.20 -19.04
CA PRO A 86 -5.69 16.87 -19.11
C PRO A 86 -7.22 16.96 -18.97
N VAL A 87 -7.94 16.01 -19.58
CA VAL A 87 -9.41 15.87 -19.45
C VAL A 87 -9.83 14.48 -18.95
N SER A 88 -8.99 13.48 -19.19
CA SER A 88 -9.10 12.13 -18.65
C SER A 88 -7.71 11.50 -18.63
N GLY A 89 -7.56 10.38 -17.93
CA GLY A 89 -6.33 9.60 -17.94
C GLY A 89 -6.63 8.13 -17.69
N ASP A 90 -5.91 7.27 -18.37
CA ASP A 90 -5.92 5.83 -18.19
C ASP A 90 -4.63 5.40 -17.48
N ALA A 91 -4.78 4.63 -16.41
CA ALA A 91 -3.69 3.92 -15.75
C ALA A 91 -3.84 2.43 -16.05
N VAL A 92 -2.84 1.80 -16.68
CA VAL A 92 -2.92 0.42 -17.17
C VAL A 92 -1.66 -0.39 -16.90
N PHE A 93 -1.84 -1.63 -16.45
CA PHE A 93 -0.76 -2.60 -16.30
C PHE A 93 -0.64 -3.40 -17.60
N THR A 94 0.16 -2.91 -18.54
CA THR A 94 0.33 -3.54 -19.86
C THR A 94 1.41 -4.64 -19.85
N LYS A 95 2.41 -4.51 -18.98
CA LYS A 95 3.52 -5.45 -18.80
C LYS A 95 3.72 -5.75 -17.32
N PRO A 96 4.25 -6.93 -16.96
CA PRO A 96 4.63 -7.22 -15.58
C PRO A 96 5.53 -6.11 -15.02
N PHE A 97 5.27 -5.70 -13.78
CA PHE A 97 6.03 -4.68 -13.05
C PHE A 97 6.07 -3.30 -13.73
N SER A 98 5.09 -3.01 -14.59
CA SER A 98 4.99 -1.74 -15.28
C SER A 98 3.58 -1.17 -15.23
N LEU A 99 3.48 0.12 -14.90
CA LEU A 99 2.25 0.90 -14.93
C LEU A 99 2.41 2.04 -15.93
N GLU A 100 1.50 2.12 -16.88
CA GLU A 100 1.49 3.16 -17.90
C GLU A 100 0.33 4.11 -17.65
N TYR A 101 0.64 5.40 -17.60
CA TYR A 101 -0.34 6.48 -17.62
C TYR A 101 -0.47 7.02 -19.04
N ILE A 102 -1.70 7.20 -19.51
CA ILE A 102 -2.01 7.74 -20.83
C ILE A 102 -3.05 8.84 -20.62
N TRP A 103 -2.70 10.09 -20.90
CA TRP A 103 -3.62 11.22 -20.71
C TRP A 103 -4.31 11.61 -22.00
N ASP A 104 -5.62 11.79 -21.93
CA ASP A 104 -6.33 12.58 -22.92
C ASP A 104 -6.19 14.05 -22.55
N LYS A 105 -5.81 14.88 -23.53
CA LYS A 105 -5.56 16.31 -23.32
C LYS A 105 -6.36 17.17 -24.29
N ARG A 106 -6.56 18.43 -23.92
CA ARG A 106 -7.13 19.47 -24.79
C ARG A 106 -6.22 20.67 -24.86
N GLY A 107 -6.33 21.39 -25.98
CA GLY A 107 -5.54 22.58 -26.26
C GLY A 107 -4.25 22.26 -27.02
N TRP A 108 -3.25 23.14 -26.91
CA TRP A 108 -2.04 23.11 -27.76
C TRP A 108 -0.78 22.94 -26.92
N GLY A 109 0.18 22.18 -27.45
CA GLY A 109 1.48 21.93 -26.82
C GLY A 109 1.54 20.65 -25.97
N ASP A 110 2.63 20.51 -25.24
CA ASP A 110 2.87 19.35 -24.37
C ASP A 110 2.11 19.47 -23.04
N LEU A 111 1.84 18.33 -22.41
CA LEU A 111 1.18 18.27 -21.11
C LEU A 111 2.21 18.35 -19.98
N LEU A 112 2.00 19.26 -19.02
CA LEU A 112 2.77 19.35 -17.78
C LEU A 112 1.93 18.74 -16.64
N MET A 113 2.46 17.71 -15.99
CA MET A 113 1.88 17.09 -14.79
C MET A 113 2.91 17.13 -13.65
N LEU A 114 2.46 16.98 -12.40
CA LEU A 114 3.33 16.98 -11.23
C LEU A 114 3.58 15.55 -10.73
N ALA A 115 4.83 15.09 -10.75
CA ALA A 115 5.25 13.80 -10.25
C ALA A 115 5.65 13.91 -8.77
N HIS A 116 5.18 12.99 -7.92
CA HIS A 116 5.69 12.86 -6.55
C HIS A 116 7.03 12.10 -6.55
N PRO A 117 7.82 12.12 -5.46
CA PRO A 117 9.14 11.46 -5.38
C PRO A 117 9.16 10.01 -5.88
N LEU A 118 8.16 9.19 -5.51
CA LEU A 118 8.08 7.81 -5.98
C LEU A 118 7.84 7.67 -7.50
N HIS A 119 7.14 8.61 -8.14
CA HIS A 119 6.98 8.60 -9.60
C HIS A 119 8.33 8.81 -10.26
N LEU A 120 9.09 9.80 -9.81
CA LEU A 120 10.42 10.08 -10.35
C LEU A 120 11.36 8.89 -10.19
N LYS A 121 11.30 8.22 -9.04
CA LYS A 121 12.09 7.00 -8.77
C LYS A 121 11.77 5.86 -9.75
N LEU A 122 10.50 5.72 -10.16
CA LEU A 122 10.04 4.61 -11.00
C LEU A 122 9.91 4.99 -12.48
N LEU A 123 10.03 6.27 -12.83
CA LEU A 123 9.83 6.78 -14.18
C LEU A 123 10.87 6.16 -15.12
N SER A 124 10.40 5.56 -16.21
CA SER A 124 11.28 4.87 -17.14
C SER A 124 11.94 5.85 -18.10
N ASP A 125 13.27 5.88 -18.09
CA ASP A 125 14.08 6.72 -19.00
C ASP A 125 14.01 6.29 -20.48
N SER A 126 13.63 5.03 -20.75
CA SER A 126 13.71 4.42 -22.08
C SER A 126 12.35 4.15 -22.74
N ASP A 127 11.28 3.98 -21.96
CA ASP A 127 9.97 3.56 -22.49
C ASP A 127 8.98 4.72 -22.63
N CYS A 128 9.33 5.94 -22.20
CA CYS A 128 8.49 7.12 -22.40
C CYS A 128 9.30 8.37 -22.77
N SER A 129 8.74 9.20 -23.65
CA SER A 129 9.34 10.48 -24.06
C SER A 129 8.90 11.59 -23.12
N VAL A 130 9.52 11.64 -21.95
CA VAL A 130 9.21 12.62 -20.90
C VAL A 130 10.39 13.57 -20.67
N SER A 131 10.09 14.77 -20.19
CA SER A 131 11.11 15.74 -19.74
C SER A 131 10.81 16.16 -18.31
N VAL A 132 11.72 15.84 -17.39
CA VAL A 132 11.64 16.25 -15.98
C VAL A 132 12.17 17.66 -15.83
N LEU A 133 11.38 18.54 -15.21
CA LEU A 133 11.73 19.92 -14.90
C LEU A 133 12.17 19.98 -13.43
N GLU A 134 13.39 19.52 -13.15
CA GLU A 134 13.92 19.37 -11.79
C GLU A 134 13.73 20.61 -10.92
N ASP A 135 13.95 21.81 -11.46
CA ASP A 135 13.81 23.05 -10.68
C ASP A 135 12.35 23.50 -10.45
N PHE A 136 11.38 22.96 -11.20
CA PHE A 136 9.97 23.35 -11.12
C PHE A 136 9.24 22.43 -10.14
N LYS A 137 9.24 22.81 -8.86
CA LYS A 137 8.76 21.98 -7.76
C LYS A 137 7.67 22.67 -6.93
N TYR A 138 6.76 21.89 -6.35
CA TYR A 138 5.82 22.34 -5.33
C TYR A 138 6.01 21.54 -4.05
N ASN A 139 6.06 22.22 -2.90
CA ASN A 139 6.07 21.52 -1.62
C ASN A 139 4.68 20.91 -1.34
N SER A 140 4.66 19.65 -0.92
CA SER A 140 3.45 18.94 -0.54
C SER A 140 3.71 18.02 0.65
N ILE A 141 2.63 17.43 1.20
CA ILE A 141 2.74 16.42 2.26
C ILE A 141 3.41 15.12 1.79
N ASP A 142 3.45 14.89 0.47
CA ASP A 142 4.11 13.75 -0.16
C ASP A 142 5.51 14.11 -0.66
N GLY A 143 6.14 15.14 -0.09
CA GLY A 143 7.42 15.69 -0.53
C GLY A 143 7.30 16.68 -1.68
N GLU A 144 8.42 16.95 -2.34
CA GLU A 144 8.47 17.87 -3.48
C GLU A 144 7.83 17.25 -4.72
N LEU A 145 6.77 17.87 -5.24
CA LEU A 145 6.13 17.49 -6.49
C LEU A 145 6.85 18.18 -7.66
N VAL A 146 7.45 17.42 -8.55
CA VAL A 146 8.29 17.94 -9.65
C VAL A 146 7.51 17.95 -10.97
N GLY A 147 7.66 19.01 -11.75
CA GLY A 147 7.07 19.09 -13.09
C GLY A 147 7.64 18.07 -14.04
N VAL A 148 6.77 17.30 -14.70
CA VAL A 148 7.15 16.35 -15.75
C VAL A 148 6.29 16.60 -16.98
N VAL A 149 6.94 16.77 -18.12
CA VAL A 149 6.32 17.09 -19.40
C VAL A 149 6.22 15.81 -20.22
N GLY A 150 5.01 15.44 -20.64
CA GLY A 150 4.77 14.29 -21.51
C GLY A 150 3.31 13.83 -21.47
N ASP A 151 2.86 13.23 -22.58
CA ASP A 151 1.47 12.78 -22.76
C ASP A 151 1.23 11.34 -22.28
N SER A 152 2.31 10.62 -21.95
CA SER A 152 2.25 9.30 -21.35
C SER A 152 3.52 9.02 -20.55
N TRP A 153 3.38 8.39 -19.39
CA TRP A 153 4.48 7.99 -18.52
C TRP A 153 4.45 6.48 -18.33
N VAL A 154 5.63 5.88 -18.29
CA VAL A 154 5.80 4.48 -17.95
C VAL A 154 6.57 4.40 -16.64
N LEU A 155 5.94 3.83 -15.62
CA LEU A 155 6.59 3.50 -14.36
C LEU A 155 7.03 2.04 -14.38
N LYS A 156 8.23 1.75 -13.86
CA LYS A 156 8.76 0.40 -13.72
C LYS A 156 9.21 0.16 -12.29
N SER A 157 8.72 -0.91 -11.70
CA SER A 157 9.25 -1.43 -10.45
C SER A 157 10.23 -2.57 -10.72
N ASP A 158 11.19 -2.76 -9.82
CA ASP A 158 11.95 -4.00 -9.77
C ASP A 158 10.99 -5.18 -9.57
N PRO A 159 11.20 -6.32 -10.25
CA PRO A 159 10.36 -7.48 -10.06
C PRO A 159 10.49 -8.03 -8.64
N VAL A 160 9.36 -8.45 -8.07
CA VAL A 160 9.33 -9.18 -6.80
C VAL A 160 9.00 -10.65 -7.06
N SER A 161 9.70 -11.52 -6.34
CA SER A 161 9.46 -12.96 -6.43
C SER A 161 8.32 -13.34 -5.51
N VAL A 162 7.25 -13.90 -6.08
CA VAL A 162 6.14 -14.48 -5.30
C VAL A 162 6.34 -15.99 -5.22
N THR A 163 6.61 -16.48 -4.01
CA THR A 163 6.96 -17.89 -3.73
C THR A 163 6.17 -18.41 -2.53
N TRP A 164 5.99 -19.72 -2.41
CA TRP A 164 5.34 -20.30 -1.21
C TRP A 164 6.28 -20.32 0.02
N HIS A 165 7.58 -20.36 -0.25
CA HIS A 165 8.66 -20.67 0.68
C HIS A 165 9.66 -19.52 0.77
N SER A 166 10.65 -19.66 1.65
CA SER A 166 11.73 -18.68 1.76
C SER A 166 12.50 -18.53 0.44
N ILE A 167 13.05 -17.34 0.20
CA ILE A 167 13.77 -17.03 -1.05
C ILE A 167 15.08 -17.82 -1.15
N ARG A 168 15.75 -18.02 -0.01
CA ARG A 168 17.09 -18.64 0.07
C ARG A 168 17.11 -20.07 0.60
N GLY A 169 15.98 -20.58 1.09
CA GLY A 169 15.91 -21.85 1.79
C GLY A 169 16.26 -21.73 3.27
N ILE A 170 16.25 -22.88 3.94
CA ILE A 170 16.54 -23.04 5.36
C ILE A 170 17.57 -24.16 5.51
N GLU A 171 18.56 -23.96 6.37
CA GLU A 171 19.57 -24.97 6.67
C GLU A 171 18.97 -26.18 7.40
N GLU A 172 19.36 -27.39 6.99
CA GLU A 172 18.82 -28.66 7.52
C GLU A 172 19.03 -28.80 9.04
N ASP A 173 20.12 -28.28 9.59
CA ASP A 173 20.41 -28.31 11.03
C ASP A 173 19.31 -27.62 11.87
N SER A 174 18.63 -26.63 11.27
CA SER A 174 17.53 -25.90 11.92
C SER A 174 16.18 -26.62 11.88
N TYR A 175 16.04 -27.66 11.05
CA TYR A 175 14.74 -28.31 10.81
C TYR A 175 14.17 -28.94 12.08
N SER A 176 15.03 -29.57 12.88
CA SER A 176 14.61 -30.26 14.12
C SER A 176 13.89 -29.32 15.10
N GLU A 177 14.37 -28.07 15.23
CA GLU A 177 13.77 -27.05 16.09
C GLU A 177 12.45 -26.54 15.52
N ILE A 178 12.42 -26.23 14.21
CA ILE A 178 11.22 -25.75 13.52
C ILE A 178 10.12 -26.81 13.59
N ILE A 179 10.44 -28.08 13.32
CA ILE A 179 9.48 -29.19 13.35
C ILE A 179 8.90 -29.38 14.75
N LYS A 180 9.73 -29.26 15.80
CA LYS A 180 9.25 -29.38 17.18
C LYS A 180 8.24 -28.27 17.53
N ALA A 181 8.50 -27.04 17.11
CA ALA A 181 7.55 -25.94 17.28
C ALA A 181 6.28 -26.16 16.45
N LEU A 182 6.44 -26.61 15.19
CA LEU A 182 5.36 -26.87 14.25
C LEU A 182 4.37 -27.90 14.78
N ILE A 183 4.85 -29.02 15.34
CA ILE A 183 3.99 -30.05 15.95
C ILE A 183 3.12 -29.41 17.04
N LYS A 184 3.72 -28.66 17.96
CA LYS A 184 3.00 -28.00 19.06
C LYS A 184 1.98 -26.98 18.56
N ASP A 185 2.34 -26.16 17.58
CA ASP A 185 1.44 -25.16 17.00
C ASP A 185 0.26 -25.83 16.26
N VAL A 186 0.49 -26.97 15.59
CA VAL A 186 -0.56 -27.73 14.90
C VAL A 186 -1.48 -28.46 15.87
N GLU A 187 -0.95 -29.04 16.95
CA GLU A 187 -1.74 -29.68 18.01
C GLU A 187 -2.68 -28.69 18.71
N ALA A 188 -2.34 -27.40 18.73
CA ALA A 188 -3.15 -26.33 19.28
C ALA A 188 -4.25 -25.82 18.32
N LEU A 189 -4.31 -26.28 17.07
CA LEU A 189 -5.35 -25.88 16.13
C LEU A 189 -6.69 -26.52 16.49
N ASP A 190 -7.64 -25.69 16.94
CA ASP A 190 -9.01 -26.10 17.24
C ASP A 190 -10.00 -25.08 16.68
N ALA A 191 -10.73 -25.47 15.63
CA ALA A 191 -11.74 -24.61 15.00
C ALA A 191 -12.93 -24.32 15.94
N SER A 192 -13.22 -25.21 16.89
CA SER A 192 -14.32 -25.05 17.85
C SER A 192 -13.98 -24.09 19.00
N ALA A 193 -12.69 -23.85 19.25
CA ALA A 193 -12.20 -22.91 20.24
C ALA A 193 -12.16 -21.45 19.74
N ILE A 194 -12.41 -21.20 18.46
CA ILE A 194 -12.42 -19.83 17.89
C ILE A 194 -13.65 -19.08 18.43
N SER A 195 -13.41 -18.08 19.27
CA SER A 195 -14.46 -17.29 19.93
C SER A 195 -14.86 -16.02 19.18
N THR A 196 -14.01 -15.52 18.27
CA THR A 196 -14.30 -14.33 17.48
C THR A 196 -15.21 -14.65 16.30
N SER A 197 -16.09 -13.71 15.96
CA SER A 197 -16.87 -13.72 14.71
C SER A 197 -16.47 -12.59 13.76
N SER A 198 -15.46 -11.79 14.15
CA SER A 198 -14.95 -10.73 13.30
C SER A 198 -14.17 -11.33 12.13
N SER A 199 -14.48 -10.87 10.93
CA SER A 199 -13.81 -11.32 9.71
C SER A 199 -12.30 -11.11 9.76
N TYR A 200 -11.80 -10.04 10.38
CA TYR A 200 -10.37 -9.75 10.50
C TYR A 200 -9.63 -10.79 11.34
N PHE A 201 -9.94 -10.87 12.63
CA PHE A 201 -9.27 -11.77 13.56
C PHE A 201 -9.47 -13.24 13.18
N TYR A 202 -10.66 -13.59 12.66
CA TYR A 202 -10.92 -14.95 12.16
C TYR A 202 -10.01 -15.29 10.98
N ALA A 203 -9.81 -14.36 10.05
CA ALA A 203 -8.92 -14.57 8.91
C ALA A 203 -7.44 -14.64 9.30
N LYS A 204 -6.99 -13.88 10.32
CA LYS A 204 -5.62 -14.02 10.86
C LYS A 204 -5.34 -15.44 11.35
N LEU A 205 -6.29 -16.08 12.03
CA LEU A 205 -6.16 -17.48 12.48
C LEU A 205 -6.08 -18.46 11.30
N ILE A 206 -6.89 -18.24 10.25
CA ILE A 206 -6.82 -19.00 8.99
C ILE A 206 -5.43 -18.87 8.36
N ALA A 207 -4.91 -17.65 8.26
CA ALA A 207 -3.62 -17.39 7.65
C ALA A 207 -2.45 -17.96 8.46
N ARG A 208 -2.52 -17.92 9.80
CA ARG A 208 -1.57 -18.61 10.68
C ARG A 208 -1.51 -20.10 10.36
N ALA A 209 -2.65 -20.79 10.33
CA ALA A 209 -2.69 -22.22 10.01
C ALA A 209 -2.18 -22.51 8.59
N ALA A 210 -2.52 -21.67 7.61
CA ALA A 210 -2.01 -21.79 6.25
C ALA A 210 -0.49 -21.63 6.18
N ARG A 211 0.10 -20.71 6.95
CA ARG A 211 1.56 -20.55 7.04
C ARG A 211 2.23 -21.80 7.62
N LEU A 212 1.64 -22.45 8.62
CA LEU A 212 2.16 -23.72 9.16
C LEU A 212 2.24 -24.82 8.09
N ALA A 213 1.26 -24.91 7.19
CA ALA A 213 1.30 -25.90 6.09
C ALA A 213 2.46 -25.65 5.12
N LEU A 214 2.74 -24.40 4.78
CA LEU A 214 3.85 -24.05 3.89
C LEU A 214 5.21 -24.29 4.56
N ILE A 215 5.33 -24.01 5.86
CA ILE A 215 6.56 -24.33 6.62
C ILE A 215 6.75 -25.85 6.70
N ALA A 216 5.68 -26.61 6.97
CA ALA A 216 5.70 -28.08 6.99
C ALA A 216 6.18 -28.67 5.66
N GLU A 217 5.74 -28.09 4.54
CA GLU A 217 6.22 -28.47 3.20
C GLU A 217 7.71 -28.15 3.01
N GLU A 218 8.14 -26.96 3.39
CA GLU A 218 9.53 -26.51 3.21
C GLU A 218 10.55 -27.32 4.03
N VAL A 219 10.21 -27.71 5.26
CA VAL A 219 11.08 -28.55 6.12
C VAL A 219 10.84 -30.06 5.94
N GLY A 220 10.00 -30.45 4.98
CA GLY A 220 9.74 -31.85 4.66
C GLY A 220 8.95 -32.66 5.70
N TYR A 221 8.25 -32.01 6.64
CA TYR A 221 7.47 -32.66 7.70
C TYR A 221 5.97 -32.67 7.40
N LEU A 222 5.56 -33.51 6.44
CA LEU A 222 4.21 -33.50 5.87
C LEU A 222 3.13 -34.15 6.75
N ASP A 223 3.52 -34.82 7.86
CA ASP A 223 2.59 -35.55 8.74
C ASP A 223 1.52 -34.66 9.38
N VAL A 224 1.80 -33.36 9.52
CA VAL A 224 0.86 -32.37 10.09
C VAL A 224 -0.16 -31.84 9.07
N ILE A 225 0.08 -32.01 7.77
CA ILE A 225 -0.76 -31.45 6.70
C ILE A 225 -2.23 -31.91 6.80
N PRO A 226 -2.57 -33.17 7.12
CA PRO A 226 -3.96 -33.59 7.30
C PRO A 226 -4.71 -32.80 8.38
N ALA A 227 -4.08 -32.52 9.53
CA ALA A 227 -4.69 -31.75 10.62
C ALA A 227 -4.91 -30.29 10.21
N ILE A 228 -3.89 -29.67 9.60
CA ILE A 228 -3.98 -28.28 9.11
C ILE A 228 -5.06 -28.14 8.04
N ARG A 229 -5.09 -29.05 7.06
CA ARG A 229 -6.12 -29.08 6.00
C ARG A 229 -7.53 -29.21 6.57
N LYS A 230 -7.72 -30.03 7.60
CA LYS A 230 -9.02 -30.15 8.29
C LYS A 230 -9.41 -28.82 8.92
N PHE A 231 -8.50 -28.21 9.70
CA PHE A 231 -8.74 -26.90 10.31
C PHE A 231 -9.10 -25.83 9.27
N LEU A 232 -8.34 -25.72 8.18
CA LEU A 232 -8.60 -24.75 7.11
C LEU A 232 -9.97 -24.99 6.45
N LYS A 233 -10.37 -26.24 6.20
CA LYS A 233 -11.71 -26.54 5.66
C LYS A 233 -12.81 -26.12 6.62
N ASP A 234 -12.71 -26.52 7.88
CA ASP A 234 -13.74 -26.25 8.89
C ASP A 234 -13.91 -24.75 9.15
N THR A 235 -12.84 -23.97 9.00
CA THR A 235 -12.85 -22.51 9.22
C THR A 235 -13.20 -21.72 7.97
N ILE A 236 -12.81 -22.14 6.77
CA ILE A 236 -13.07 -21.39 5.53
C ILE A 236 -14.45 -21.74 4.92
N GLN A 237 -14.83 -23.02 4.88
CA GLN A 237 -16.05 -23.44 4.16
C GLN A 237 -17.32 -22.73 4.65
N PRO A 238 -17.55 -22.53 5.96
CA PRO A 238 -18.76 -21.86 6.42
C PRO A 238 -18.91 -20.42 5.92
N TRP A 239 -17.79 -19.70 5.72
CA TRP A 239 -17.80 -18.36 5.13
C TRP A 239 -18.14 -18.39 3.65
N LEU A 240 -17.55 -19.33 2.89
CA LEU A 240 -17.79 -19.45 1.44
C LEU A 240 -19.19 -19.99 1.10
N GLU A 241 -19.78 -20.78 1.99
CA GLU A 241 -21.13 -21.33 1.84
C GLU A 241 -22.22 -20.42 2.45
N GLY A 242 -21.84 -19.37 3.18
CA GLY A 242 -22.77 -18.51 3.91
C GLY A 242 -23.48 -19.21 5.07
N THR A 243 -22.88 -20.28 5.60
CA THR A 243 -23.42 -21.08 6.71
C THR A 243 -22.80 -20.73 8.06
N PHE A 244 -21.78 -19.85 8.09
CA PHE A 244 -21.31 -19.25 9.33
C PHE A 244 -22.46 -18.40 9.92
N GLY A 245 -23.07 -18.82 11.02
CA GLY A 245 -24.29 -18.17 11.52
C GLY A 245 -24.03 -16.74 12.06
N ALA A 246 -22.89 -16.57 12.73
CA ALA A 246 -22.52 -15.36 13.47
C ALA A 246 -22.11 -14.19 12.57
N ASN A 247 -21.59 -14.47 11.37
CA ASN A 247 -21.17 -13.47 10.38
C ASN A 247 -21.13 -14.10 8.97
N GLY A 248 -20.76 -13.37 7.92
CA GLY A 248 -20.62 -13.97 6.59
C GLY A 248 -20.53 -12.91 5.50
N PHE A 249 -20.23 -13.33 4.28
CA PHE A 249 -20.11 -12.41 3.14
C PHE A 249 -21.45 -12.25 2.42
N LEU A 250 -21.83 -10.99 2.18
CA LEU A 250 -22.98 -10.58 1.40
C LEU A 250 -22.51 -9.72 0.22
N TYR A 251 -23.25 -9.73 -0.88
CA TYR A 251 -22.99 -8.82 -2.00
C TYR A 251 -23.89 -7.59 -1.89
N ASP A 252 -23.29 -6.41 -1.86
CA ASP A 252 -23.97 -5.13 -1.96
C ASP A 252 -24.00 -4.67 -3.43
N GLY A 253 -25.19 -4.73 -4.02
CA GLY A 253 -25.41 -4.29 -5.40
C GLY A 253 -25.42 -2.77 -5.60
N LYS A 254 -25.45 -1.96 -4.53
CA LYS A 254 -25.48 -0.50 -4.64
C LYS A 254 -24.10 0.08 -4.93
N TRP A 255 -23.09 -0.32 -4.16
CA TRP A 255 -21.70 0.11 -4.36
C TRP A 255 -20.86 -0.92 -5.12
N GLY A 256 -21.41 -2.11 -5.36
CA GLY A 256 -20.78 -3.17 -6.17
C GLY A 256 -19.59 -3.77 -5.44
N GLY A 257 -19.85 -4.55 -4.38
CA GLY A 257 -18.81 -5.21 -3.60
C GLY A 257 -19.34 -6.12 -2.49
N ILE A 258 -18.42 -6.67 -1.71
CA ILE A 258 -18.72 -7.58 -0.60
C ILE A 258 -18.81 -6.80 0.70
N VAL A 259 -19.81 -7.08 1.52
CA VAL A 259 -19.91 -6.59 2.91
C VAL A 259 -20.06 -7.78 3.85
N THR A 260 -19.70 -7.62 5.12
CA THR A 260 -20.03 -8.65 6.12
C THR A 260 -21.47 -8.52 6.59
N LYS A 261 -22.08 -9.62 7.03
CA LYS A 261 -23.43 -9.63 7.61
C LYS A 261 -23.52 -8.73 8.84
N GLN A 262 -22.46 -8.68 9.66
CA GLN A 262 -22.40 -7.74 10.79
C GLN A 262 -22.23 -6.30 10.31
N GLY A 263 -21.30 -6.05 9.38
CA GLY A 263 -21.07 -4.72 8.81
C GLY A 263 -22.30 -4.12 8.10
N ALA A 264 -23.13 -4.95 7.48
CA ALA A 264 -24.38 -4.52 6.85
C ALA A 264 -25.43 -4.02 7.86
N MET A 265 -25.31 -4.40 9.14
CA MET A 265 -26.22 -4.00 10.22
C MET A 265 -25.63 -2.91 11.13
N ASP A 266 -24.31 -2.88 11.26
CA ASP A 266 -23.56 -1.91 12.06
C ASP A 266 -22.30 -1.47 11.32
N SER A 267 -22.23 -0.18 10.96
CA SER A 267 -21.09 0.40 10.24
C SER A 267 -19.79 0.42 11.05
N GLY A 268 -19.83 0.18 12.37
CA GLY A 268 -18.64 0.02 13.20
C GLY A 268 -18.15 -1.44 13.31
N ALA A 269 -18.99 -2.41 12.96
CA ALA A 269 -18.63 -3.81 13.02
C ALA A 269 -17.57 -4.16 11.96
N ASP A 270 -16.72 -5.15 12.29
CA ASP A 270 -15.59 -5.54 11.43
C ASP A 270 -14.74 -4.35 10.99
N PHE A 271 -14.46 -3.41 11.90
CA PHE A 271 -13.65 -2.21 11.63
C PHE A 271 -14.19 -1.33 10.48
N GLY A 272 -15.49 -1.44 10.21
CA GLY A 272 -16.14 -0.72 9.12
C GLY A 272 -16.10 -1.42 7.77
N PHE A 273 -15.88 -2.74 7.73
CA PHE A 273 -16.01 -3.53 6.51
C PHE A 273 -17.37 -3.30 5.81
N GLY A 274 -18.46 -3.14 6.58
CA GLY A 274 -19.78 -2.81 6.02
C GLY A 274 -19.86 -1.48 5.27
N VAL A 275 -18.92 -0.56 5.54
CA VAL A 275 -18.75 0.72 4.85
C VAL A 275 -17.47 0.75 4.03
N TYR A 276 -17.02 -0.41 3.54
CA TYR A 276 -15.89 -0.55 2.63
C TYR A 276 -14.51 -0.21 3.21
N ASN A 277 -14.35 -0.20 4.54
CA ASN A 277 -13.03 -0.13 5.16
C ASN A 277 -12.31 -1.47 5.04
N ASP A 278 -10.99 -1.45 4.85
CA ASP A 278 -10.10 -2.56 5.22
C ASP A 278 -10.34 -3.88 4.44
N HIS A 279 -11.03 -3.81 3.30
CA HIS A 279 -11.35 -5.01 2.51
C HIS A 279 -10.12 -5.80 2.08
N HIS A 280 -9.07 -5.13 1.58
CA HIS A 280 -7.79 -5.74 1.23
C HIS A 280 -7.11 -6.40 2.44
N TYR A 281 -7.18 -5.79 3.63
CA TYR A 281 -6.64 -6.40 4.86
C TYR A 281 -7.36 -7.70 5.21
N HIS A 282 -8.69 -7.64 5.35
CA HIS A 282 -9.49 -8.80 5.78
C HIS A 282 -9.50 -9.91 4.73
N LEU A 283 -9.84 -9.55 3.48
CA LEU A 283 -9.97 -10.52 2.40
C LEU A 283 -8.61 -11.07 1.98
N GLY A 284 -7.53 -10.30 2.13
CA GLY A 284 -6.17 -10.77 1.86
C GLY A 284 -5.80 -12.03 2.64
N TYR A 285 -6.12 -12.06 3.95
CA TYR A 285 -5.92 -13.25 4.77
C TYR A 285 -6.80 -14.45 4.36
N PHE A 286 -8.06 -14.21 3.99
CA PHE A 286 -8.91 -15.27 3.47
C PHE A 286 -8.36 -15.84 2.16
N VAL A 287 -7.97 -14.97 1.23
CA VAL A 287 -7.40 -15.36 -0.07
C VAL A 287 -6.08 -16.13 0.13
N TYR A 288 -5.24 -15.72 1.09
CA TYR A 288 -4.03 -16.46 1.47
C TYR A 288 -4.36 -17.89 1.91
N GLY A 289 -5.27 -18.05 2.87
CA GLY A 289 -5.67 -19.36 3.38
C GLY A 289 -6.33 -20.24 2.32
N ILE A 290 -7.16 -19.65 1.46
CA ILE A 290 -7.80 -20.33 0.32
C ILE A 290 -6.76 -20.79 -0.71
N ALA A 291 -5.76 -19.96 -1.02
CA ALA A 291 -4.70 -20.31 -1.96
C ALA A 291 -3.90 -21.53 -1.47
N VAL A 292 -3.50 -21.52 -0.18
CA VAL A 292 -2.80 -22.65 0.43
C VAL A 292 -3.69 -23.89 0.50
N LEU A 293 -4.97 -23.76 0.89
CA LEU A 293 -5.88 -24.90 0.94
C LEU A 293 -6.14 -25.50 -0.46
N ALA A 294 -6.28 -24.66 -1.50
CA ALA A 294 -6.42 -25.11 -2.87
C ALA A 294 -5.16 -25.83 -3.39
N LYS A 295 -3.96 -25.41 -2.95
CA LYS A 295 -2.69 -26.08 -3.25
C LYS A 295 -2.62 -27.48 -2.64
N ILE A 296 -2.96 -27.63 -1.34
CA ILE A 296 -2.88 -28.93 -0.63
C ILE A 296 -4.10 -29.83 -0.87
N ASP A 297 -5.22 -29.28 -1.38
CA ASP A 297 -6.43 -30.00 -1.77
C ASP A 297 -7.04 -29.41 -3.05
N ALA A 298 -6.53 -29.87 -4.19
CA ALA A 298 -6.97 -29.40 -5.51
C ALA A 298 -8.45 -29.69 -5.81
N ALA A 299 -9.05 -30.72 -5.22
CA ALA A 299 -10.47 -31.02 -5.42
C ALA A 299 -11.34 -30.00 -4.68
N TRP A 300 -10.98 -29.66 -3.44
CA TRP A 300 -11.60 -28.58 -2.69
C TRP A 300 -11.42 -27.24 -3.42
N GLY A 301 -10.20 -26.94 -3.89
CA GLY A 301 -9.92 -25.72 -4.64
C GLY A 301 -10.81 -25.57 -5.88
N ARG A 302 -10.95 -26.63 -6.69
CA ARG A 302 -11.86 -26.60 -7.85
C ARG A 302 -13.32 -26.35 -7.46
N LYS A 303 -13.80 -26.90 -6.35
CA LYS A 303 -15.18 -26.72 -5.88
C LYS A 303 -15.48 -25.26 -5.52
N TYR A 304 -14.57 -24.58 -4.82
CA TYR A 304 -14.80 -23.22 -4.32
C TYR A 304 -14.11 -22.12 -5.13
N ARG A 305 -13.58 -22.45 -6.31
CA ARG A 305 -12.93 -21.48 -7.21
C ARG A 305 -13.81 -20.24 -7.48
N PRO A 306 -15.12 -20.33 -7.75
CA PRO A 306 -15.94 -19.14 -7.98
C PRO A 306 -15.98 -18.19 -6.78
N GLN A 307 -16.11 -18.71 -5.56
CA GLN A 307 -16.13 -17.92 -4.34
C GLN A 307 -14.75 -17.31 -4.04
N ALA A 308 -13.67 -18.07 -4.25
CA ALA A 308 -12.30 -17.56 -4.11
C ALA A 308 -12.04 -16.35 -5.01
N TYR A 309 -12.45 -16.43 -6.28
CA TYR A 309 -12.31 -15.31 -7.22
C TYR A 309 -13.26 -14.15 -6.89
N ALA A 310 -14.43 -14.40 -6.31
CA ALA A 310 -15.33 -13.34 -5.84
C ALA A 310 -14.71 -12.51 -4.71
N LEU A 311 -14.08 -13.17 -3.71
CA LEU A 311 -13.36 -12.48 -2.63
C LEU A 311 -12.20 -11.65 -3.16
N MET A 312 -11.37 -12.22 -4.05
CA MET A 312 -10.25 -11.49 -4.66
C MET A 312 -10.73 -10.33 -5.54
N ALA A 313 -11.78 -10.53 -6.33
CA ALA A 313 -12.30 -9.49 -7.22
C ALA A 313 -12.84 -8.27 -6.47
N ASP A 314 -13.19 -8.39 -5.20
CA ASP A 314 -13.68 -7.23 -4.44
C ASP A 314 -12.62 -6.13 -4.28
N TYR A 315 -11.37 -6.49 -3.99
CA TYR A 315 -10.27 -5.54 -3.86
C TYR A 315 -9.38 -5.47 -5.11
N MET A 316 -9.34 -6.53 -5.94
CA MET A 316 -8.41 -6.68 -7.06
C MET A 316 -9.10 -6.93 -8.42
N ASN A 317 -10.32 -6.42 -8.64
CA ASN A 317 -10.93 -6.47 -9.97
C ASN A 317 -10.23 -5.53 -10.97
N LEU A 318 -9.93 -6.05 -12.16
CA LEU A 318 -9.26 -5.32 -13.24
C LEU A 318 -10.21 -4.84 -14.34
N SER A 319 -11.49 -5.23 -14.28
CA SER A 319 -12.48 -4.90 -15.31
C SER A 319 -12.65 -3.38 -15.43
N ARG A 320 -12.56 -2.89 -16.67
CA ARG A 320 -12.83 -1.50 -17.04
C ARG A 320 -14.29 -1.27 -17.47
N ARG A 321 -15.12 -2.31 -17.43
CA ARG A 321 -16.51 -2.23 -17.90
C ARG A 321 -17.39 -1.58 -16.85
N ALA A 322 -18.26 -0.67 -17.29
CA ALA A 322 -19.21 0.02 -16.40
C ALA A 322 -20.22 -0.93 -15.73
N ASN A 323 -20.45 -2.12 -16.28
CA ASN A 323 -21.32 -3.16 -15.72
C ASN A 323 -20.58 -4.25 -14.93
N SER A 324 -19.35 -3.97 -14.47
CA SER A 324 -18.62 -4.85 -13.57
C SER A 324 -19.35 -4.96 -12.23
N ASN A 325 -19.43 -6.16 -11.66
CA ASN A 325 -19.99 -6.39 -10.32
C ASN A 325 -19.11 -5.80 -9.22
N TYR A 326 -17.82 -5.64 -9.49
CA TYR A 326 -16.85 -5.12 -8.53
C TYR A 326 -16.22 -3.83 -9.04
N ALA A 327 -15.88 -2.92 -8.13
CA ALA A 327 -15.10 -1.73 -8.44
C ALA A 327 -13.69 -2.11 -8.93
N ARG A 328 -13.12 -1.34 -9.85
CA ARG A 328 -11.77 -1.61 -10.37
C ARG A 328 -10.74 -1.21 -9.32
N LEU A 329 -9.91 -2.17 -8.88
CA LEU A 329 -8.88 -2.01 -7.84
C LEU A 329 -9.34 -1.13 -6.68
N ARG A 330 -10.37 -1.57 -5.96
CA ARG A 330 -11.10 -0.77 -4.97
C ARG A 330 -10.18 -0.02 -4.00
N ASN A 331 -9.14 -0.69 -3.52
CA ASN A 331 -8.23 -0.16 -2.52
C ASN A 331 -7.00 0.52 -3.13
N PHE A 332 -6.46 0.01 -4.24
CA PHE A 332 -5.21 0.52 -4.83
C PHE A 332 -5.40 1.85 -5.56
N ASP A 333 -4.67 2.87 -5.13
CA ASP A 333 -4.61 4.15 -5.82
C ASP A 333 -3.52 4.12 -6.88
N PHE A 334 -3.93 4.20 -8.15
CA PHE A 334 -2.99 4.19 -9.27
C PHE A 334 -2.01 5.35 -9.24
N TRP A 335 -2.34 6.49 -8.62
CA TRP A 335 -1.48 7.65 -8.57
C TRP A 335 -0.58 7.65 -7.34
N LYS A 336 -1.05 7.20 -6.18
CA LYS A 336 -0.21 7.10 -4.96
C LYS A 336 0.64 5.84 -4.91
N LEU A 337 0.28 4.85 -5.73
CA LEU A 337 0.93 3.55 -5.86
C LEU A 337 0.87 2.70 -4.59
N HIS A 338 -0.06 3.02 -3.68
CA HIS A 338 -0.41 2.23 -2.51
C HIS A 338 -1.92 2.18 -2.33
N SER A 339 -2.38 1.30 -1.44
CA SER A 339 -3.80 1.17 -1.12
C SER A 339 -4.26 2.21 -0.10
N TRP A 340 -5.55 2.52 -0.17
CA TRP A 340 -6.30 3.19 0.88
C TRP A 340 -7.17 2.19 1.64
N ALA A 341 -7.16 2.31 2.96
CA ALA A 341 -7.93 1.50 3.88
C ALA A 341 -9.33 2.07 4.11
N GLY A 342 -9.43 3.40 4.28
CA GLY A 342 -10.70 4.08 4.51
C GLY A 342 -11.67 3.96 3.32
N GLY A 343 -12.88 3.46 3.59
CA GLY A 343 -14.00 3.29 2.68
C GLY A 343 -14.93 4.51 2.63
N LEU A 344 -16.23 4.32 2.79
CA LEU A 344 -17.22 5.39 2.61
C LEU A 344 -17.21 6.47 3.70
N THR A 345 -16.48 6.25 4.79
CA THR A 345 -16.36 7.22 5.87
C THR A 345 -15.49 8.42 5.44
N GLU A 346 -16.06 9.62 5.52
CA GLU A 346 -15.35 10.86 5.25
C GLU A 346 -14.62 11.36 6.50
N PHE A 347 -13.34 11.69 6.34
CA PHE A 347 -12.53 12.33 7.37
C PHE A 347 -12.03 13.68 6.86
N ALA A 348 -11.83 14.64 7.78
CA ALA A 348 -11.27 15.94 7.44
C ALA A 348 -9.89 15.84 6.78
N ASP A 349 -9.10 14.83 7.17
CA ASP A 349 -7.77 14.57 6.62
C ASP A 349 -7.77 13.66 5.37
N GLY A 350 -8.96 13.34 4.84
CA GLY A 350 -9.16 12.49 3.67
C GLY A 350 -8.98 10.99 3.93
N ARG A 351 -8.54 10.27 2.89
CA ARG A 351 -8.31 8.81 2.95
C ARG A 351 -7.11 8.48 3.83
N ASN A 352 -7.07 7.28 4.38
CA ASN A 352 -5.97 6.82 5.22
C ASN A 352 -5.59 5.36 4.98
N GLN A 353 -4.37 5.02 5.38
CA GLN A 353 -3.78 3.68 5.34
C GLN A 353 -2.85 3.55 6.56
N GLU A 354 -2.90 2.40 7.25
CA GLU A 354 -2.09 2.13 8.45
C GLU A 354 -1.12 0.97 8.17
N SER A 355 -1.63 -0.26 8.01
CA SER A 355 -0.79 -1.44 7.80
C SER A 355 -0.40 -1.63 6.32
N THR A 356 0.83 -1.28 5.98
CA THR A 356 1.35 -1.50 4.62
C THR A 356 1.59 -2.99 4.33
N SER A 357 2.05 -3.75 5.32
CA SER A 357 2.30 -5.19 5.19
C SER A 357 1.04 -5.99 4.92
N GLU A 358 -0.12 -5.59 5.46
CA GLU A 358 -1.40 -6.25 5.15
C GLU A 358 -1.89 -5.95 3.74
N ALA A 359 -1.65 -4.73 3.22
CA ALA A 359 -1.91 -4.44 1.81
C ALA A 359 -1.00 -5.26 0.88
N VAL A 360 0.30 -5.37 1.21
CA VAL A 360 1.24 -6.24 0.48
C VAL A 360 0.77 -7.69 0.52
N ASN A 361 0.33 -8.19 1.68
CA ASN A 361 -0.24 -9.53 1.84
C ASN A 361 -1.45 -9.75 0.93
N ALA A 362 -2.35 -8.77 0.76
CA ALA A 362 -3.54 -8.93 -0.07
C ALA A 362 -3.20 -9.25 -1.54
N TYR A 363 -2.29 -8.49 -2.15
CA TYR A 363 -1.91 -8.71 -3.56
C TYR A 363 -0.95 -9.89 -3.73
N TYR A 364 -0.10 -10.14 -2.71
CA TYR A 364 0.75 -11.32 -2.67
C TYR A 364 -0.09 -12.60 -2.63
N SER A 365 -1.15 -12.60 -1.83
CA SER A 365 -2.10 -13.71 -1.71
C SER A 365 -2.88 -13.93 -3.00
N ALA A 366 -3.23 -12.87 -3.73
CA ALA A 366 -3.82 -13.00 -5.05
C ALA A 366 -2.86 -13.67 -6.04
N ALA A 367 -1.57 -13.31 -6.05
CA ALA A 367 -0.57 -13.98 -6.87
C ALA A 367 -0.38 -15.46 -6.48
N LEU A 368 -0.34 -15.79 -5.17
CA LEU A 368 -0.33 -17.18 -4.70
C LEU A 368 -1.59 -17.95 -5.12
N MET A 369 -2.76 -17.31 -5.09
CA MET A 369 -3.99 -17.89 -5.61
C MET A 369 -3.87 -18.19 -7.11
N GLY A 370 -3.22 -17.29 -7.88
CA GLY A 370 -2.87 -17.53 -9.27
C GLY A 370 -2.00 -18.78 -9.45
N LEU A 371 -0.98 -18.98 -8.61
CA LEU A 371 -0.15 -20.18 -8.62
C LEU A 371 -0.98 -21.45 -8.31
N ALA A 372 -1.84 -21.40 -7.29
CA ALA A 372 -2.67 -22.55 -6.89
C ALA A 372 -3.68 -22.98 -7.97
N TYR A 373 -4.18 -22.03 -8.77
CA TYR A 373 -5.17 -22.30 -9.83
C TYR A 373 -4.59 -22.36 -11.25
N GLY A 374 -3.28 -22.14 -11.41
CA GLY A 374 -2.62 -22.07 -12.73
C GLY A 374 -3.04 -20.85 -13.56
N ASP A 375 -3.37 -19.73 -12.92
CA ASP A 375 -3.72 -18.45 -13.56
C ASP A 375 -2.48 -17.54 -13.60
N SER A 376 -1.72 -17.62 -14.70
CA SER A 376 -0.49 -16.84 -14.89
C SER A 376 -0.73 -15.33 -15.00
N HIS A 377 -1.91 -14.91 -15.47
CA HIS A 377 -2.27 -13.50 -15.50
C HIS A 377 -2.42 -12.96 -14.09
N LEU A 378 -3.13 -13.70 -13.22
CA LEU A 378 -3.29 -13.35 -11.82
C LEU A 378 -1.96 -13.33 -11.05
N VAL A 379 -1.06 -14.29 -11.33
CA VAL A 379 0.32 -14.26 -10.79
C VAL A 379 1.00 -12.95 -11.20
N SER A 380 1.02 -12.65 -12.50
CA SER A 380 1.71 -11.47 -13.02
C SER A 380 1.20 -10.17 -12.42
N ILE A 381 -0.13 -9.98 -12.38
CA ILE A 381 -0.72 -8.73 -11.90
C ILE A 381 -0.66 -8.63 -10.37
N GLY A 382 -0.84 -9.73 -9.64
CA GLY A 382 -0.68 -9.77 -8.18
C GLY A 382 0.74 -9.39 -7.78
N SER A 383 1.75 -10.00 -8.39
CA SER A 383 3.16 -9.66 -8.15
C SER A 383 3.47 -8.22 -8.53
N THR A 384 2.90 -7.71 -9.62
CA THR A 384 3.10 -6.32 -10.06
C THR A 384 2.58 -5.33 -9.03
N ILE A 385 1.34 -5.50 -8.56
CA ILE A 385 0.75 -4.59 -7.58
C ILE A 385 1.47 -4.72 -6.23
N SER A 386 1.85 -5.92 -5.80
CA SER A 386 2.69 -6.11 -4.61
C SER A 386 4.01 -5.33 -4.70
N ALA A 387 4.65 -5.29 -5.88
CA ALA A 387 5.89 -4.54 -6.07
C ALA A 387 5.68 -3.03 -5.88
N PHE A 388 4.62 -2.46 -6.47
CA PHE A 388 4.29 -1.05 -6.29
C PHE A 388 3.95 -0.71 -4.84
N GLU A 389 3.14 -1.53 -4.16
CA GLU A 389 2.85 -1.38 -2.72
C GLU A 389 4.12 -1.37 -1.88
N ILE A 390 5.07 -2.29 -2.15
CA ILE A 390 6.35 -2.34 -1.43
C ILE A 390 7.17 -1.07 -1.68
N GLN A 391 7.24 -0.60 -2.92
CA GLN A 391 7.96 0.64 -3.23
C GLN A 391 7.32 1.84 -2.53
N ALA A 392 5.99 1.91 -2.51
CA ALA A 392 5.27 2.97 -1.82
C ALA A 392 5.41 2.88 -0.29
N ALA A 393 5.33 1.69 0.30
CA ALA A 393 5.60 1.48 1.73
C ALA A 393 7.00 1.96 2.12
N LYS A 394 8.02 1.56 1.33
CA LYS A 394 9.40 2.01 1.53
C LYS A 394 9.60 3.52 1.36
N THR A 395 8.84 4.17 0.48
CA THR A 395 8.95 5.61 0.28
C THR A 395 8.20 6.40 1.35
N TRP A 396 6.97 6.00 1.68
CA TRP A 396 6.10 6.83 2.51
C TRP A 396 6.08 6.41 3.98
N TRP A 397 6.27 5.13 4.31
CA TRP A 397 6.24 4.67 5.70
C TRP A 397 7.61 4.51 6.32
N HIS A 398 8.65 4.15 5.57
CA HIS A 398 9.99 3.97 6.13
C HIS A 398 10.68 5.33 6.29
N VAL A 399 10.70 5.84 7.52
CA VAL A 399 11.29 7.14 7.86
C VAL A 399 12.76 6.93 8.20
N LYS A 400 13.63 7.07 7.20
CA LYS A 400 15.09 6.90 7.36
C LYS A 400 15.73 8.17 7.90
N GLU A 401 16.77 8.02 8.71
CA GLU A 401 17.49 9.16 9.31
C GLU A 401 18.16 10.05 8.27
N GLU A 402 18.60 9.46 7.15
CA GLU A 402 19.32 10.11 6.06
C GLU A 402 18.42 10.75 4.99
N ASP A 403 17.11 10.47 5.01
CA ASP A 403 16.16 10.97 4.01
C ASP A 403 15.60 12.34 4.43
N ASN A 404 15.33 13.19 3.44
CA ASN A 404 14.78 14.54 3.62
C ASN A 404 13.30 14.64 3.22
N LEU A 405 12.61 13.51 3.06
CA LEU A 405 11.19 13.49 2.68
C LEU A 405 10.30 14.14 3.74
N TYR A 406 10.61 13.89 5.01
CA TYR A 406 9.91 14.43 6.16
C TYR A 406 10.75 15.49 6.87
N PRO A 407 10.10 16.47 7.55
CA PRO A 407 10.83 17.45 8.37
C PRO A 407 11.72 16.77 9.41
N GLU A 408 12.88 17.36 9.68
CA GLU A 408 13.89 16.79 10.60
C GLU A 408 13.32 16.43 11.98
N GLU A 409 12.39 17.23 12.50
CA GLU A 409 11.72 16.95 13.78
C GLU A 409 10.92 15.65 13.74
N PHE A 410 10.15 15.43 12.67
CA PHE A 410 9.38 14.19 12.48
C PHE A 410 10.30 12.99 12.29
N THR A 411 11.36 13.13 11.49
CA THR A 411 12.36 12.07 11.27
C THR A 411 13.13 11.74 12.55
N ARG A 412 13.41 12.72 13.42
CA ARG A 412 14.09 12.47 14.70
C ARG A 412 13.25 11.60 15.64
N GLU A 413 11.94 11.82 15.66
CA GLU A 413 11.03 11.13 16.58
C GLU A 413 10.54 9.77 16.07
N ASN A 414 10.53 9.58 14.75
CA ASN A 414 9.89 8.44 14.11
C ASN A 414 10.87 7.66 13.21
N ARG A 415 10.74 6.33 13.17
CA ARG A 415 11.34 5.50 12.11
C ARG A 415 10.29 4.92 11.15
N VAL A 416 9.02 5.03 11.52
CA VAL A 416 7.89 4.67 10.67
C VAL A 416 6.77 5.68 10.81
N VAL A 417 6.06 5.97 9.73
CA VAL A 417 4.74 6.62 9.81
C VAL A 417 3.76 5.62 10.44
N GLY A 418 2.90 6.09 11.35
CA GLY A 418 1.81 5.29 11.89
C GLY A 418 0.68 5.20 10.88
N VAL A 419 -0.24 6.16 10.92
CA VAL A 419 -1.30 6.30 9.92
C VAL A 419 -0.91 7.38 8.90
N LEU A 420 -0.86 6.99 7.63
CA LEU A 420 -0.72 7.93 6.52
C LEU A 420 -2.10 8.40 6.08
N TRP A 421 -2.27 9.70 5.93
CA TRP A 421 -3.51 10.32 5.47
C TRP A 421 -3.27 11.11 4.18
N ALA A 422 -4.33 11.42 3.44
CA ALA A 422 -4.24 12.26 2.25
C ALA A 422 -3.63 13.64 2.53
N SER A 423 -3.84 14.21 3.73
CA SER A 423 -3.33 15.54 4.10
C SER A 423 -2.45 15.59 5.35
N LYS A 424 -2.17 14.47 6.02
CA LYS A 424 -1.30 14.42 7.21
C LYS A 424 -0.49 13.14 7.33
N ARG A 425 0.45 13.13 8.28
CA ARG A 425 1.22 11.96 8.72
C ARG A 425 1.11 11.85 10.23
N ASP A 426 0.55 10.75 10.70
CA ASP A 426 0.36 10.50 12.14
C ASP A 426 1.43 9.56 12.66
N SER A 427 1.85 9.77 13.90
CA SER A 427 2.76 8.88 14.62
C SER A 427 1.99 7.82 15.41
N GLY A 428 0.73 8.09 15.78
CA GLY A 428 -0.12 7.12 16.45
C GLY A 428 -0.68 6.07 15.50
N LEU A 429 -1.32 5.06 16.09
CA LEU A 429 -2.14 4.05 15.43
C LEU A 429 -3.59 4.20 15.89
N TRP A 430 -4.53 3.56 15.21
CA TRP A 430 -5.94 3.54 15.62
C TRP A 430 -6.16 2.96 17.02
N PHE A 431 -5.28 2.06 17.48
CA PHE A 431 -5.39 1.36 18.75
C PHE A 431 -4.21 1.59 19.71
N ALA A 432 -3.20 2.36 19.32
CA ALA A 432 -2.00 2.56 20.13
C ALA A 432 -1.45 3.99 19.98
N PRO A 433 -0.99 4.62 21.08
CA PRO A 433 -0.37 5.94 21.03
C PRO A 433 1.02 5.87 20.39
N ALA A 434 1.56 7.04 20.03
CA ALA A 434 2.86 7.18 19.34
C ALA A 434 4.05 6.55 20.09
N ASP A 435 3.97 6.47 21.43
CA ASP A 435 5.02 5.90 22.29
C ASP A 435 5.11 4.36 22.23
N TRP A 436 4.08 3.68 21.72
CA TRP A 436 4.04 2.21 21.59
C TRP A 436 4.74 1.79 20.31
N ARG A 437 6.06 2.03 20.26
CA ARG A 437 6.90 1.83 19.07
C ARG A 437 6.85 0.38 18.58
N GLU A 438 6.71 -0.58 19.48
CA GLU A 438 6.61 -2.00 19.16
C GLU A 438 5.33 -2.34 18.38
N CYS A 439 4.21 -1.66 18.68
CA CYS A 439 2.98 -1.78 17.89
C CYS A 439 3.16 -1.12 16.53
N ARG A 440 3.79 0.06 16.50
CA ARG A 440 4.08 0.80 15.25
C ARG A 440 5.03 0.05 14.32
N LEU A 441 6.02 -0.65 14.84
CA LEU A 441 6.87 -1.55 14.06
C LEU A 441 6.06 -2.77 13.61
N GLY A 442 5.40 -3.46 14.54
CA GLY A 442 4.73 -4.71 14.24
C GLY A 442 3.60 -4.57 13.22
N ILE A 443 2.83 -3.48 13.26
CA ILE A 443 1.74 -3.23 12.31
C ILE A 443 2.23 -3.04 10.87
N GLN A 444 3.50 -2.64 10.67
CA GLN A 444 4.13 -2.53 9.35
C GLN A 444 4.81 -3.81 8.89
N LEU A 445 4.87 -4.85 9.75
CA LEU A 445 5.46 -6.15 9.41
C LEU A 445 4.43 -7.27 9.32
N LEU A 446 3.39 -7.26 10.14
CA LEU A 446 2.42 -8.35 10.18
C LEU A 446 1.56 -8.39 8.91
N PRO A 447 1.28 -9.57 8.34
CA PRO A 447 1.83 -10.87 8.70
C PRO A 447 3.26 -11.09 8.16
N ILE A 448 4.06 -11.89 8.88
CA ILE A 448 5.38 -12.32 8.40
C ILE A 448 5.20 -13.40 7.33
N LEU A 449 5.62 -13.07 6.11
CA LEU A 449 5.54 -13.89 4.89
C LEU A 449 6.89 -13.83 4.12
N PRO A 450 7.13 -14.70 3.13
CA PRO A 450 8.32 -14.60 2.29
C PRO A 450 8.52 -13.20 1.67
N ILE A 451 7.43 -12.57 1.21
CA ILE A 451 7.47 -11.22 0.62
C ILE A 451 7.89 -10.11 1.60
N SER A 452 7.77 -10.34 2.92
CA SER A 452 8.23 -9.40 3.94
C SER A 452 9.74 -9.16 3.84
N GLU A 453 10.51 -10.08 3.27
CA GLU A 453 11.95 -9.89 2.98
C GLU A 453 12.18 -8.73 2.02
N THR A 454 11.35 -8.65 0.97
CA THR A 454 11.46 -7.58 0.00
C THR A 454 10.99 -6.25 0.60
N LEU A 455 9.98 -6.25 1.48
CA LEU A 455 9.52 -5.05 2.16
C LEU A 455 10.61 -4.46 3.08
N PHE A 456 11.30 -5.30 3.85
CA PHE A 456 12.37 -4.90 4.78
C PHE A 456 13.78 -5.24 4.27
N SER A 457 14.01 -5.12 2.95
CA SER A 457 15.28 -5.48 2.33
C SER A 457 16.45 -4.53 2.67
N ASP A 458 16.15 -3.34 3.19
CA ASP A 458 17.16 -2.37 3.60
C ASP A 458 17.61 -2.64 5.03
N VAL A 459 18.73 -3.37 5.16
CA VAL A 459 19.29 -3.77 6.46
C VAL A 459 19.73 -2.55 7.29
N HIS A 460 20.13 -1.45 6.64
CA HIS A 460 20.51 -0.23 7.34
C HIS A 460 19.29 0.38 8.04
N PHE A 461 18.20 0.56 7.30
CA PHE A 461 16.93 1.02 7.86
C PHE A 461 16.40 0.08 8.95
N VAL A 462 16.46 -1.24 8.74
CA VAL A 462 16.04 -2.24 9.73
C VAL A 462 16.79 -2.06 11.06
N ARG A 463 18.11 -1.86 11.01
CA ARG A 463 18.92 -1.56 12.21
C ARG A 463 18.45 -0.29 12.91
N GLN A 464 18.15 0.78 12.17
CA GLN A 464 17.61 2.02 12.75
C GLN A 464 16.25 1.78 13.44
N LEU A 465 15.33 1.10 12.75
CA LEU A 465 13.98 0.80 13.23
C LEU A 465 13.99 -0.09 14.48
N VAL A 466 14.79 -1.16 14.49
CA VAL A 466 14.91 -2.06 15.65
C VAL A 466 15.50 -1.31 16.84
N ARG A 467 16.59 -0.54 16.66
CA ARG A 467 17.20 0.26 17.74
C ARG A 467 16.23 1.29 18.34
N TRP A 468 15.48 1.98 17.48
CA TRP A 468 14.45 2.94 17.91
C TRP A 468 13.35 2.25 18.72
N THR A 469 12.98 1.02 18.36
CA THR A 469 11.87 0.28 18.98
C THR A 469 12.29 -0.44 20.26
N LEU A 470 13.53 -0.95 20.36
CA LEU A 470 14.05 -1.67 21.54
C LEU A 470 13.87 -0.86 22.84
N GLN A 471 13.97 0.46 22.75
CA GLN A 471 13.75 1.37 23.89
C GLN A 471 12.35 1.24 24.49
N ALA A 472 11.33 0.97 23.66
CA ALA A 472 9.95 0.83 24.11
C ALA A 472 9.69 -0.48 24.88
N LEU A 473 10.55 -1.50 24.72
CA LEU A 473 10.39 -2.78 25.42
C LEU A 473 10.59 -2.68 26.94
N ALA A 474 11.21 -1.61 27.43
CA ALA A 474 11.36 -1.34 28.87
C ALA A 474 10.05 -0.86 29.54
N ARG A 475 9.03 -0.53 28.73
CA ARG A 475 7.72 -0.08 29.23
C ARG A 475 6.95 -1.24 29.86
N GLU A 476 6.28 -0.98 30.98
CA GLU A 476 5.39 -1.96 31.59
C GLU A 476 4.18 -2.25 30.68
N GLY A 477 3.79 -3.53 30.57
CA GLY A 477 2.62 -3.94 29.80
C GLY A 477 2.84 -4.10 28.29
N VAL A 478 4.08 -4.11 27.82
CA VAL A 478 4.40 -4.41 26.40
C VAL A 478 3.93 -5.83 26.06
N GLY A 479 3.03 -5.94 25.08
CA GLY A 479 2.46 -7.22 24.66
C GLY A 479 3.51 -8.14 24.02
N GLU A 480 3.56 -9.40 24.48
CA GLU A 480 4.53 -10.41 23.99
C GLU A 480 4.48 -10.59 22.47
N GLY A 481 3.28 -10.58 21.87
CA GLY A 481 3.11 -10.72 20.42
C GLY A 481 3.85 -9.67 19.61
N TRP A 482 3.90 -8.42 20.08
CA TRP A 482 4.58 -7.33 19.41
C TRP A 482 6.11 -7.44 19.48
N LYS A 483 6.65 -8.02 20.56
CA LYS A 483 8.08 -8.29 20.71
C LYS A 483 8.57 -9.25 19.62
N GLY A 484 7.76 -10.26 19.26
CA GLY A 484 8.09 -11.22 18.21
C GLY A 484 8.38 -10.56 16.85
N PHE A 485 7.63 -9.53 16.47
CA PHE A 485 7.87 -8.80 15.21
C PHE A 485 9.16 -7.98 15.24
N LEU A 486 9.48 -7.37 16.39
CA LEU A 486 10.76 -6.70 16.57
C LEU A 486 11.93 -7.68 16.42
N TYR A 487 11.85 -8.84 17.09
CA TYR A 487 12.90 -9.86 17.02
C TYR A 487 13.01 -10.49 15.64
N ALA A 488 11.90 -10.61 14.90
CA ALA A 488 11.94 -11.01 13.49
C ALA A 488 12.78 -10.05 12.64
N LEU A 489 12.63 -8.74 12.82
CA LEU A 489 13.48 -7.75 12.13
C LEU A 489 14.92 -7.75 12.65
N GLN A 490 15.14 -7.97 13.96
CA GLN A 490 16.49 -8.14 14.52
C GLN A 490 17.22 -9.30 13.83
N GLY A 491 16.51 -10.41 13.58
CA GLY A 491 17.07 -11.59 12.90
C GLY A 491 17.54 -11.37 11.47
N ILE A 492 17.24 -10.22 10.85
CA ILE A 492 17.79 -9.85 9.53
C ILE A 492 19.29 -9.54 9.63
N TYR A 493 19.78 -9.05 10.77
CA TYR A 493 21.19 -8.67 10.94
C TYR A 493 21.88 -9.29 12.18
N ASP A 494 21.12 -9.86 13.10
CA ASP A 494 21.62 -10.52 14.32
C ASP A 494 20.77 -11.75 14.64
N LYS A 495 21.04 -12.84 13.91
CA LYS A 495 20.29 -14.09 13.98
C LYS A 495 20.36 -14.74 15.36
N GLU A 496 21.55 -14.80 15.96
CA GLU A 496 21.79 -15.45 17.25
C GLU A 496 21.03 -14.76 18.38
N GLU A 497 21.12 -13.43 18.48
CA GLU A 497 20.40 -12.70 19.52
C GLU A 497 18.88 -12.81 19.30
N ALA A 498 18.42 -12.70 18.05
CA ALA A 498 17.01 -12.84 17.72
C ALA A 498 16.46 -14.23 18.10
N LEU A 499 17.20 -15.31 17.85
CA LEU A 499 16.83 -16.67 18.25
C LEU A 499 16.70 -16.80 19.77
N VAL A 500 17.66 -16.27 20.53
CA VAL A 500 17.57 -16.25 22.00
C VAL A 500 16.31 -15.49 22.45
N ASN A 501 16.03 -14.35 21.85
CA ASN A 501 14.88 -13.53 22.19
C ASN A 501 13.54 -14.21 21.89
N ILE A 502 13.37 -14.80 20.70
CA ILE A 502 12.10 -15.47 20.36
C ILE A 502 11.86 -16.75 21.16
N ARG A 503 12.92 -17.47 21.58
CA ARG A 503 12.81 -18.66 22.44
C ARG A 503 12.32 -18.33 23.85
N ASN A 504 12.53 -17.10 24.30
CA ASN A 504 12.11 -16.61 25.62
C ASN A 504 10.72 -15.95 25.62
N LEU A 505 10.05 -15.85 24.46
CA LEU A 505 8.70 -15.32 24.38
C LEU A 505 7.68 -16.25 25.05
N ASN A 506 6.74 -15.64 25.78
CA ASN A 506 5.66 -16.36 26.47
C ASN A 506 4.31 -16.29 25.73
N GLY A 507 4.26 -15.60 24.59
CA GLY A 507 3.08 -15.46 23.76
C GLY A 507 3.41 -14.88 22.38
N TYR A 508 2.46 -14.98 21.47
CA TYR A 508 2.59 -14.54 20.07
C TYR A 508 1.35 -13.75 19.67
N ASP A 509 1.48 -12.91 18.64
CA ASP A 509 0.33 -12.33 17.95
C ASP A 509 -0.61 -13.44 17.44
N ASP A 510 -1.91 -13.16 17.38
CA ASP A 510 -2.92 -14.17 17.01
C ASP A 510 -2.73 -14.71 15.58
N GLY A 511 -2.18 -13.90 14.67
CA GLY A 511 -1.80 -14.28 13.31
C GLY A 511 -0.39 -14.88 13.18
N ASN A 512 0.36 -15.03 14.28
CA ASN A 512 1.75 -15.50 14.26
C ASN A 512 1.99 -16.69 15.19
N SER A 513 3.17 -17.30 15.10
CA SER A 513 3.55 -18.48 15.88
C SER A 513 5.06 -18.56 16.10
N LEU A 514 5.49 -19.38 17.07
CA LEU A 514 6.90 -19.69 17.26
C LEU A 514 7.48 -20.34 16.00
N THR A 515 6.73 -21.26 15.38
CA THR A 515 7.11 -21.93 14.14
C THR A 515 7.46 -20.95 13.04
N ASN A 516 6.63 -19.91 12.85
CA ASN A 516 6.86 -18.91 11.81
C ASN A 516 8.03 -17.97 12.13
N LEU A 517 8.24 -17.62 13.41
CA LEU A 517 9.41 -16.83 13.82
C LEU A 517 10.72 -17.60 13.63
N LEU A 518 10.76 -18.88 14.03
CA LEU A 518 11.92 -19.75 13.80
C LEU A 518 12.20 -19.92 12.30
N TRP A 519 11.16 -20.21 11.51
CA TRP A 519 11.26 -20.28 10.05
C TRP A 519 11.84 -18.99 9.46
N TRP A 520 11.30 -17.84 9.87
CA TRP A 520 11.76 -16.53 9.38
C TRP A 520 13.24 -16.32 9.68
N ILE A 521 13.65 -16.44 10.95
CA ILE A 521 15.03 -16.14 11.38
C ILE A 521 16.02 -17.14 10.77
N HIS A 522 15.69 -18.44 10.75
CA HIS A 522 16.56 -19.46 10.16
C HIS A 522 16.68 -19.36 8.64
N SER A 523 15.76 -18.66 7.97
CA SER A 523 15.85 -18.36 6.54
C SER A 523 16.66 -17.10 6.20
N ARG A 524 17.24 -16.41 7.20
CA ARG A 524 18.12 -15.23 7.01
C ARG A 524 19.59 -15.66 6.96
N ASP A 525 20.39 -14.86 6.26
CA ASP A 525 21.83 -15.10 6.08
C ASP A 525 22.63 -14.59 7.30
N ASP A 526 23.70 -15.30 7.64
CA ASP A 526 24.67 -14.92 8.68
C ASP A 526 25.78 -14.01 8.13
N ARG A 527 25.85 -13.83 6.81
CA ARG A 527 26.90 -13.05 6.17
C ARG A 527 26.47 -11.59 6.07
N GLU A 528 27.05 -10.75 6.94
CA GLU A 528 27.12 -9.32 6.71
C GLU A 528 27.63 -9.08 5.27
N GLU A 529 26.76 -8.58 4.38
CA GLU A 529 27.23 -7.90 3.18
C GLU A 529 28.09 -6.73 3.66
N ARG A 530 29.42 -6.93 3.63
CA ARG A 530 30.38 -5.84 3.70
C ARG A 530 30.12 -4.94 2.49
N CYS A 531 29.28 -3.93 2.69
CA CYS A 531 29.14 -2.81 1.77
C CYS A 531 30.43 -1.98 1.80
N ASP A 532 31.46 -2.45 1.11
CA ASP A 532 32.51 -1.57 0.60
C ASP A 532 31.99 -0.90 -0.68
N GLY A 533 32.21 0.41 -0.77
CA GLY A 533 31.49 1.33 -1.65
C GLY A 533 31.46 0.96 -3.13
N GLY A 534 30.29 1.18 -3.72
CA GLY A 534 30.12 1.53 -5.13
C GLY A 534 30.18 0.35 -6.12
N SER A 535 29.07 -0.35 -6.30
CA SER A 535 28.62 -0.75 -7.64
C SER A 535 27.18 -1.27 -7.63
N THR A 536 26.41 -0.76 -8.58
CA THR A 536 25.10 -1.21 -9.08
C THR A 536 24.65 -2.63 -8.70
N PHE A 537 23.52 -2.71 -8.02
CA PHE A 537 22.73 -3.92 -7.79
C PHE A 537 22.45 -4.64 -9.12
N CYS A 538 22.96 -5.86 -9.25
CA CYS A 538 22.63 -6.76 -10.34
C CYS A 538 22.38 -8.15 -9.74
N TRP A 539 21.15 -8.40 -9.30
CA TRP A 539 20.71 -9.71 -8.81
C TRP A 539 19.65 -10.28 -9.76
N TYR A 540 20.09 -10.87 -10.87
CA TYR A 540 19.33 -11.90 -11.59
C TYR A 540 20.32 -12.87 -12.24
N ARG A 541 20.54 -14.02 -11.59
CA ARG A 541 21.06 -15.22 -12.27
C ARG A 541 20.05 -16.35 -12.13
N HIS A 542 19.43 -16.63 -13.28
CA HIS A 542 18.87 -17.89 -13.74
C HIS A 542 18.31 -18.87 -12.71
N TYR A 543 16.99 -19.04 -12.73
CA TYR A 543 16.42 -20.38 -12.72
C TYR A 543 15.34 -20.50 -13.81
N SER A 544 15.67 -21.24 -14.85
CA SER A 544 14.71 -21.87 -15.76
C SER A 544 14.57 -23.31 -15.29
N HIS A 545 13.37 -23.73 -14.93
CA HIS A 545 12.86 -25.08 -15.14
C HIS A 545 11.34 -25.05 -15.25
#